data_AF-A0A844FRD9-F1
#
_entry.id   AF-A0A844FRD9-F1
#
_cell.length_a   1.000
_cell.length_b   1.000
_cell.length_c   1.000
_cell.angle_alpha   90.00
_cell.angle_beta   90.00
_cell.angle_gamma   90.00
#
_symmetry.space_group_name_H-M   'P 1'
#
loop_
_entity.id
_entity.type
_entity.pdbx_description
1 polymer ?
#
loop_
_entity_poly.entity_id
_entity_poly.type
_entity_poly.pdbx_seq_one_letter_code
_entity_poly.pdbx_strand_id
1 'polypeptide(L)'
;MFTLKCEYCGFEQVIKKRIDKYTYYELTHCKHLWCPCNKCKKEHPRPRQLEKGMVKHGWVLGEWDCLLTEEDAAYVQPRQNYGIWSKIVNPTIEDCKAIIRARELRDIGLRILQEDSNGKT
;
A
#
# COMPACT_ATOMS: atom_id res chain seq x y z
N MET A 1 11.12 14.44 -17.68
CA MET A 1 10.51 13.13 -18.00
C MET A 1 11.20 12.11 -17.10
N PHE A 2 10.43 11.31 -16.39
CA PHE A 2 10.94 10.33 -15.42
C PHE A 2 10.16 9.03 -15.60
N THR A 3 10.79 7.88 -15.36
CA THR A 3 10.15 6.57 -15.48
C THR A 3 10.00 5.94 -14.12
N LEU A 4 8.78 5.64 -13.73
CA LEU A 4 8.49 4.78 -12.59
C LEU A 4 8.65 3.33 -13.02
N LYS A 5 9.27 2.52 -12.17
CA LYS A 5 9.41 1.08 -12.39
C LYS A 5 8.94 0.33 -11.16
N CYS A 6 7.97 -0.55 -11.35
CA CYS A 6 7.49 -1.42 -10.28
C CYS A 6 8.61 -2.40 -9.91
N GLU A 7 8.91 -2.49 -8.61
CA GLU A 7 9.92 -3.42 -8.11
C GLU A 7 9.53 -4.89 -8.32
N TYR A 8 8.22 -5.18 -8.30
CA TYR A 8 7.72 -6.55 -8.29
C TYR A 8 7.53 -7.16 -9.68
N CYS A 9 6.91 -6.42 -10.62
CA CYS A 9 6.63 -6.95 -11.96
C CYS A 9 7.40 -6.23 -13.07
N GLY A 10 8.22 -5.23 -12.73
CA GLY A 10 8.96 -4.45 -13.71
C GLY A 10 8.11 -3.53 -14.59
N PHE A 11 6.81 -3.39 -14.33
CA PHE A 11 5.94 -2.46 -15.07
C PHE A 11 6.54 -1.05 -15.03
N GLU A 12 6.71 -0.45 -16.20
CA GLU A 12 7.25 0.89 -16.34
C GLU A 12 6.15 1.88 -16.76
N GLN A 13 6.11 3.03 -16.10
CA GLN A 13 5.24 4.15 -16.48
C GLN A 13 6.07 5.41 -16.69
N VAL A 14 6.00 5.95 -17.90
CA VAL A 14 6.66 7.21 -18.25
C VAL A 14 5.82 8.38 -17.75
N ILE A 15 6.35 9.11 -16.77
CA ILE A 15 5.77 10.34 -16.26
C ILE A 15 6.27 11.52 -17.10
N LYS A 16 5.36 12.05 -17.91
CA LYS A 16 5.58 13.24 -18.74
C LYS A 16 5.25 14.55 -18.02
N LYS A 17 4.52 14.48 -16.89
CA LYS A 17 4.16 15.64 -16.08
C LYS A 17 5.38 16.17 -15.31
N ARG A 18 5.45 17.49 -15.12
CA ARG A 18 6.40 18.11 -14.19
C ARG A 18 5.93 17.79 -12.77
N ILE A 19 6.76 17.10 -12.01
CA ILE A 19 6.50 16.79 -10.60
C ILE A 19 7.31 17.73 -9.72
N ASP A 20 6.81 18.01 -8.52
CA ASP A 20 7.54 18.78 -7.53
C ASP A 20 8.69 17.95 -6.93
N LYS A 21 9.62 18.64 -6.27
CA LYS A 21 10.83 18.00 -5.72
C LYS A 21 10.54 17.00 -4.60
N TYR A 22 9.42 17.13 -3.89
CA TYR A 22 9.06 16.23 -2.78
C TYR A 22 8.46 14.95 -3.31
N THR A 23 7.55 15.03 -4.29
CA THR A 23 7.06 13.84 -5.01
C THR A 23 8.23 13.07 -5.65
N TYR A 24 9.19 13.76 -6.27
CA TYR A 24 10.38 13.09 -6.79
C TYR A 24 11.22 12.41 -5.69
N TYR A 25 11.41 13.09 -4.55
CA TYR A 25 12.14 12.54 -3.41
C TYR A 25 11.48 11.26 -2.89
N GLU A 26 10.16 11.28 -2.66
CA GLU A 26 9.39 10.11 -2.22
C GLU A 26 9.55 8.92 -3.15
N LEU A 27 9.53 9.16 -4.46
CA LEU A 27 9.61 8.10 -5.47
C LEU A 27 11.01 7.50 -5.60
N THR A 28 12.04 8.25 -5.22
CA THR A 28 13.46 7.84 -5.37
C THR A 28 14.07 7.30 -4.08
N HIS A 29 13.53 7.70 -2.92
CA HIS A 29 14.00 7.26 -1.60
C HIS A 29 13.06 6.25 -0.94
N CYS A 30 12.04 5.77 -1.67
CA CYS A 30 11.21 4.68 -1.18
C CYS A 30 11.95 3.35 -1.19
N LYS A 31 11.64 2.50 -0.21
CA LYS A 31 12.11 1.11 -0.18
C LYS A 31 11.42 0.23 -1.21
N HIS A 32 10.13 0.51 -1.44
CA HIS A 32 9.32 -0.27 -2.35
C HIS A 32 8.43 0.64 -3.18
N LEU A 33 8.28 0.31 -4.46
CA LEU A 33 7.43 1.02 -5.40
C LEU A 33 6.49 0.02 -6.10
N TRP A 34 5.19 0.11 -5.81
CA TRP A 34 4.17 -0.79 -6.36
C TRP A 34 3.41 -0.13 -7.51
N CYS A 35 3.27 -0.87 -8.62
CA CYS A 35 2.35 -0.47 -9.70
C CYS A 35 0.88 -0.65 -9.36
N PRO A 36 -0.01 0.05 -10.08
CA PRO A 36 -1.46 -0.13 -10.02
C PRO A 36 -1.99 -1.44 -10.62
N CYS A 37 -1.13 -2.19 -11.28
CA CYS A 37 -1.42 -3.46 -11.93
C CYS A 37 -2.13 -4.49 -11.01
N ASN A 38 -3.18 -5.14 -11.51
CA ASN A 38 -3.96 -6.12 -10.74
C ASN A 38 -3.14 -7.34 -10.31
N LYS A 39 -2.11 -7.72 -11.09
CA LYS A 39 -1.20 -8.82 -10.75
C LYS A 39 -0.46 -8.54 -9.45
N CYS A 40 0.26 -7.40 -9.34
CA CYS A 40 0.95 -7.06 -8.10
C CYS A 40 -0.03 -6.79 -6.94
N LYS A 41 -1.21 -6.22 -7.21
CA LYS A 41 -2.23 -6.06 -6.15
C LYS A 41 -2.64 -7.41 -5.52
N LYS A 42 -2.60 -8.51 -6.28
CA LYS A 42 -2.91 -9.87 -5.80
C LYS A 42 -1.69 -10.61 -5.23
N GLU A 43 -0.57 -10.64 -5.95
CA GLU A 43 0.62 -11.43 -5.60
C GLU A 43 1.51 -10.76 -4.55
N HIS A 44 1.57 -9.42 -4.57
CA HIS A 44 2.35 -8.61 -3.64
C HIS A 44 1.45 -7.57 -2.99
N PRO A 45 0.46 -8.02 -2.20
CA PRO A 45 -0.50 -7.12 -1.59
C PRO A 45 0.23 -6.11 -0.72
N ARG A 46 -0.26 -4.87 -0.72
CA ARG A 46 0.37 -3.79 0.05
C ARG A 46 0.38 -4.21 1.53
N PRO A 47 1.53 -4.08 2.21
CA PRO A 47 1.64 -4.53 3.58
C PRO A 47 0.63 -3.78 4.46
N ARG A 48 -0.15 -4.55 5.22
CA ARG A 48 -1.14 -4.02 6.18
C ARG A 48 -0.50 -3.72 7.54
N GLN A 49 0.53 -4.48 7.89
CA GLN A 49 1.41 -4.22 9.01
C GLN A 49 2.74 -3.78 8.42
N LEU A 50 3.19 -2.60 8.84
CA LEU A 50 4.47 -2.06 8.44
C LEU A 50 5.51 -2.40 9.51
N GLU A 51 6.75 -2.59 9.08
CA GLU A 51 7.86 -2.66 10.03
C GLU A 51 7.95 -1.36 10.83
N LYS A 52 8.41 -1.45 12.08
CA LYS A 52 8.61 -0.27 12.92
C LYS A 52 9.58 0.70 12.22
N GLY A 53 9.20 1.97 12.11
CA GLY A 53 9.99 2.97 11.37
C GLY A 53 9.67 3.07 9.88
N MET A 54 8.70 2.30 9.37
CA MET A 54 8.21 2.41 7.99
C MET A 54 6.83 3.05 7.92
N VAL A 55 6.65 3.90 6.92
CA VAL A 55 5.42 4.60 6.61
C VAL A 55 4.99 4.26 5.20
N LYS A 56 3.73 3.86 5.03
CA LYS A 56 3.16 3.65 3.71
C LYS A 56 2.61 4.95 3.17
N HIS A 57 3.06 5.32 1.98
CA HIS A 57 2.44 6.36 1.18
C HIS A 57 1.66 5.73 0.04
N GLY A 58 0.32 5.78 0.13
CA GLY A 58 -0.53 5.31 -0.95
C GLY A 58 -0.80 6.39 -1.99
N TRP A 59 -1.01 5.95 -3.24
CA TRP A 59 -1.54 6.75 -4.35
C TRP A 59 -0.63 7.87 -4.87
N VAL A 60 0.68 7.69 -4.77
CA VAL A 60 1.66 8.56 -5.43
C VAL A 60 1.40 8.50 -6.94
N LEU A 61 1.04 9.62 -7.55
CA LEU A 61 0.79 9.73 -9.00
C LEU A 61 -0.25 8.73 -9.58
N GLY A 62 -1.44 8.69 -8.98
CA GLY A 62 -2.59 8.01 -9.59
C GLY A 62 -2.48 6.49 -9.55
N GLU A 63 -2.38 5.97 -8.32
CA GLU A 63 -2.38 4.55 -7.93
C GLU A 63 -1.01 3.83 -7.79
N TRP A 64 0.11 4.55 -7.79
CA TRP A 64 1.34 3.95 -7.27
C TRP A 64 1.37 4.03 -5.76
N ASP A 65 1.92 3.02 -5.11
CA ASP A 65 2.15 3.04 -3.66
C ASP A 65 3.65 2.94 -3.41
N CYS A 66 4.12 3.54 -2.32
CA CYS A 66 5.48 3.35 -1.86
C CYS A 66 5.59 3.20 -0.34
N LEU A 67 6.72 2.65 0.13
CA LEU A 67 7.13 2.70 1.54
C LEU A 67 8.30 3.64 1.72
N LEU A 68 8.19 4.51 2.72
CA LEU A 68 9.23 5.42 3.16
C LEU A 68 9.64 5.07 4.58
N THR A 69 10.84 5.48 4.97
CA THR A 69 11.19 5.55 6.39
C THR A 69 10.38 6.66 7.07
N GLU A 70 10.22 6.62 8.40
CA GLU A 70 9.63 7.73 9.15
C GLU A 70 10.36 9.06 8.92
N GLU A 71 11.69 9.03 8.76
CA GLU A 71 12.52 10.20 8.47
C GLU A 71 12.20 10.80 7.09
N ASP A 72 12.19 9.96 6.05
CA ASP A 72 11.86 10.39 4.68
C ASP A 72 10.42 10.88 4.59
N ALA A 73 9.50 10.20 5.27
CA ALA A 73 8.10 10.59 5.36
C ALA A 73 7.93 11.95 6.06
N ALA A 74 8.66 12.20 7.16
CA ALA A 74 8.63 13.49 7.86
C ALA A 74 9.19 14.63 7.01
N TYR A 75 10.19 14.37 6.15
CA TYR A 75 10.75 15.38 5.25
C TYR A 75 9.76 15.86 4.18
N VAL A 76 8.94 14.94 3.65
CA VAL A 76 7.99 15.22 2.55
C VAL A 76 6.63 15.67 3.04
N GLN A 77 6.20 15.22 4.23
CA GLN A 77 4.87 15.44 4.78
C GLN A 77 4.42 16.92 4.84
N PRO A 78 5.25 17.89 5.27
CA PRO A 78 4.82 19.30 5.35
C PRO A 78 4.54 19.95 3.98
N ARG A 79 4.86 19.25 2.90
CA ARG A 79 5.02 19.80 1.56
C ARG A 79 4.19 19.08 0.51
N GLN A 80 3.64 17.94 0.89
CA GLN A 80 2.55 17.25 0.21
C GLN A 80 1.26 18.01 0.50
N ASN A 81 0.62 18.54 -0.54
CA ASN A 81 -0.80 18.90 -0.47
C ASN A 81 -1.59 17.58 -0.50
N TYR A 82 -1.72 16.93 0.67
CA TYR A 82 -2.61 15.79 0.82
C TYR A 82 -4.01 16.25 0.42
N GLY A 83 -4.46 15.85 -0.79
CA GLY A 83 -5.88 15.72 -1.01
C GLY A 83 -6.44 14.83 0.09
N ILE A 84 -7.70 15.03 0.47
CA ILE A 84 -8.45 14.34 1.53
C ILE A 84 -8.31 12.78 1.53
N TRP A 85 -7.70 12.22 0.49
CA TRP A 85 -7.55 10.80 0.16
C TRP A 85 -6.17 10.18 0.45
N SER A 86 -5.09 10.96 0.63
CA SER A 86 -3.76 10.42 0.96
C SER A 86 -3.44 10.66 2.44
N LYS A 87 -3.94 9.78 3.29
CA LYS A 87 -3.61 9.79 4.73
C LYS A 87 -2.38 8.92 4.95
N ILE A 88 -1.32 9.47 5.55
CA ILE A 88 -0.31 8.67 6.23
C ILE A 88 -1.06 7.97 7.37
N VAL A 89 -1.36 6.68 7.22
CA VAL A 89 -2.06 5.90 8.23
C VAL A 89 -1.03 5.02 8.94
N ASN A 90 -0.64 5.44 10.15
CA ASN A 90 -0.16 4.49 11.14
C ASN A 90 -1.42 3.83 11.75
N PRO A 91 -1.69 2.54 11.48
CA PRO A 91 -2.86 1.89 12.05
C PRO A 91 -2.75 1.86 13.57
N THR A 92 -3.83 2.22 14.26
CA THR A 92 -3.89 2.12 15.72
C THR A 92 -3.93 0.65 16.15
N ILE A 93 -3.69 0.40 17.44
CA ILE A 93 -3.82 -0.96 18.00
C ILE A 93 -5.26 -1.45 17.83
N GLU A 94 -6.26 -0.57 17.99
CA GLU A 94 -7.66 -0.89 17.72
C GLU A 94 -7.92 -1.25 16.26
N ASP A 95 -7.36 -0.50 15.30
CA ASP A 95 -7.48 -0.82 13.86
C ASP A 95 -6.88 -2.20 13.57
N CYS A 96 -5.71 -2.50 14.16
CA CYS A 96 -5.06 -3.79 14.02
C CYS A 96 -5.93 -4.92 14.58
N LYS A 97 -6.50 -4.74 15.78
CA LYS A 97 -7.40 -5.72 16.42
C LYS A 97 -8.67 -5.94 15.60
N ALA A 98 -9.27 -4.88 15.06
CA ALA A 98 -10.46 -4.97 14.22
C ALA A 98 -10.19 -5.77 12.94
N ILE A 99 -9.02 -5.57 12.32
CA ILE A 99 -8.61 -6.32 11.12
C ILE A 99 -8.40 -7.81 11.43
N ILE A 100 -7.77 -8.15 12.57
CA ILE A 100 -7.59 -9.55 12.99
C ILE A 100 -8.96 -10.21 13.19
N ARG A 101 -9.84 -9.56 13.94
CA ARG A 101 -11.19 -10.08 14.21
C ARG A 101 -12.00 -10.30 12.93
N ALA A 102 -11.90 -9.40 11.96
CA ALA A 102 -12.55 -9.54 10.66
C ALA A 102 -12.00 -10.73 9.86
N ARG A 103 -10.70 -11.04 9.97
CA ARG A 103 -10.10 -12.23 9.34
C ARG A 103 -10.61 -13.52 9.99
N GLU A 104 -10.62 -13.58 11.32
CA GLU A 104 -11.13 -14.74 12.06
C GLU A 104 -12.58 -15.06 11.70
N LEU A 105 -13.44 -14.04 11.64
CA LEU A 105 -14.85 -14.20 11.26
C LEU A 105 -15.01 -14.72 9.83
N ARG A 106 -14.22 -14.21 8.89
CA ARG A 106 -14.24 -14.71 7.50
C ARG A 106 -13.78 -16.16 7.44
N ASP A 107 -12.73 -16.53 8.16
CA ASP A 107 -12.16 -17.87 8.13
C ASP A 107 -13.10 -18.89 8.83
N ILE A 108 -13.84 -18.45 9.86
CA ILE A 108 -14.97 -19.21 10.42
C ILE A 108 -16.07 -19.41 9.37
N GLY A 109 -16.51 -18.34 8.69
CA GLY A 109 -17.53 -18.43 7.64
C GLY A 109 -17.13 -19.37 6.50
N LEU A 110 -15.85 -19.36 6.10
CA LEU A 110 -15.33 -20.27 5.08
C LEU A 110 -15.35 -21.74 5.53
N ARG A 111 -15.04 -22.03 6.80
CA ARG A 111 -15.13 -23.39 7.35
C ARG A 111 -16.58 -23.90 7.37
N ILE A 112 -17.51 -23.07 7.81
CA ILE A 112 -18.95 -23.41 7.81
C ILE A 112 -19.42 -23.74 6.39
N LEU A 113 -19.03 -22.93 5.39
CA LEU A 113 -19.38 -23.19 3.99
C LEU A 113 -18.75 -24.48 3.44
N GLN A 114 -17.53 -24.83 3.87
CA GLN A 114 -16.87 -26.09 3.49
C GLN A 114 -17.54 -27.30 4.14
N GLU A 115 -17.94 -27.19 5.40
CA GLU A 115 -18.68 -28.24 6.13
C GLU A 115 -20.07 -28.47 5.53
N ASP A 116 -20.81 -27.41 5.19
CA ASP A 116 -22.10 -27.48 4.49
C ASP A 116 -21.98 -28.09 3.08
N SER A 117 -20.83 -27.92 2.44
CA SER A 117 -20.57 -28.49 1.11
C SER A 117 -20.23 -29.99 1.19
N ASN A 118 -19.57 -30.43 2.27
CA ASN A 118 -19.22 -31.84 2.50
C ASN A 118 -20.38 -32.68 3.07
N GLY A 119 -21.39 -32.05 3.69
CA GLY A 119 -22.59 -32.71 4.21
C GLY A 119 -23.69 -33.01 3.18
N LYS A 120 -23.48 -32.68 1.90
CA LYS A 120 -24.43 -32.89 0.79
C LYS A 120 -24.07 -34.03 -0.18
N THR A 121 -23.33 -35.03 0.31
CA THR A 121 -23.12 -36.32 -0.38
C THR A 121 -23.87 -37.41 0.36
#